data_AF-F3FLZ4-F1
#
_entry.id   AF-F3FLZ4-F1
#
_cell.length_a   1.000
_cell.length_b   1.000
_cell.length_c   1.000
_cell.angle_alpha   90.00
_cell.angle_beta   90.00
_cell.angle_gamma   90.00
#
_symmetry.space_group_name_H-M   'P 1'
#
loop_
_entity.id
_entity.type
_entity.pdbx_description
1 polymer ?
#
loop_
_entity_poly.entity_id
_entity_poly.type
_entity_poly.pdbx_seq_one_letter_code
_entity_poly.pdbx_strand_id
1 'polypeptide(L)'
;RRPDSYYGLSKSYGEDMASFYFDRYGIETVSIRIGSSFAEPQNRRMMSTWLSFADLTQLIERSLYTPDVGHTVVYGVSDNKTVWWDNRLASKLDYTPKDSSEVFREKVEAQPLPAADDPAMLYQGGAFVASGPFGDQ
;
A
#
# COMPACT_ATOMS: atom_id res chain seq x y z
N ARG A 1 1.32 -12.38 6.88
CA ARG A 1 2.01 -11.08 6.62
C ARG A 1 3.52 -11.35 6.56
N ARG A 2 4.32 -10.58 5.79
CA ARG A 2 5.80 -10.70 5.69
C ARG A 2 6.42 -9.29 5.72
N PRO A 3 6.61 -8.66 6.89
CA PRO A 3 7.18 -7.31 6.98
C PRO A 3 8.64 -7.29 6.51
N ASP A 4 9.04 -6.20 5.86
CA ASP A 4 10.37 -6.02 5.24
C ASP A 4 11.34 -5.18 6.07
N SER A 5 10.87 -4.58 7.17
CA SER A 5 11.61 -3.61 7.99
C SER A 5 11.01 -3.51 9.40
N TYR A 6 11.71 -2.88 10.35
CA TYR A 6 11.13 -2.54 11.66
C TYR A 6 9.92 -1.62 11.54
N TYR A 7 9.89 -0.76 10.53
CA TYR A 7 8.70 0.01 10.19
C TYR A 7 7.54 -0.91 9.83
N GLY A 8 7.72 -1.82 8.87
CA GLY A 8 6.69 -2.80 8.49
C GLY A 8 6.24 -3.70 9.64
N LEU A 9 7.16 -4.05 10.56
CA LEU A 9 6.85 -4.80 11.77
C LEU A 9 5.94 -3.99 12.70
N SER A 10 6.25 -2.71 12.94
CA SER A 10 5.41 -1.85 13.78
C SER A 10 4.00 -1.63 13.18
N LYS A 11 3.87 -1.59 11.85
CA LYS A 11 2.55 -1.56 11.19
C LYS A 11 1.78 -2.86 11.35
N SER A 12 2.46 -4.00 11.31
CA SER A 12 1.83 -5.31 11.56
C SER A 12 1.27 -5.39 12.98
N TYR A 13 2.01 -4.90 13.97
CA TYR A 13 1.53 -4.78 15.36
C TYR A 13 0.29 -3.88 15.46
N GLY A 14 0.25 -2.76 14.75
CA GLY A 14 -0.92 -1.88 14.71
C GLY A 14 -2.18 -2.56 14.14
N GLU A 15 -2.04 -3.43 13.13
CA GLU A 15 -3.17 -4.22 12.63
C GLU A 15 -3.68 -5.24 13.67
N ASP A 16 -2.78 -5.88 14.43
CA ASP A 16 -3.18 -6.82 15.47
C ASP A 16 -3.85 -6.11 16.66
N MET A 17 -3.38 -4.91 17.00
CA MET A 17 -4.07 -4.05 17.96
C MET A 17 -5.48 -3.69 17.47
N ALA A 18 -5.64 -3.28 16.21
CA ALA A 18 -6.95 -2.94 15.66
C ALA A 18 -7.92 -4.13 15.74
N SER A 19 -7.48 -5.34 15.38
CA SER A 19 -8.29 -6.56 15.54
C SER A 19 -8.69 -6.78 16.99
N PHE A 20 -7.75 -6.71 17.93
CA PHE A 20 -8.02 -6.90 19.35
C PHE A 20 -9.04 -5.88 19.89
N TYR A 21 -8.88 -4.60 19.55
CA TYR A 21 -9.77 -3.54 20.03
C TYR A 21 -11.16 -3.62 19.40
N PHE A 22 -11.27 -4.10 18.17
CA PHE A 22 -12.58 -4.41 17.58
C PHE A 22 -13.25 -5.57 18.33
N ASP A 23 -12.59 -6.73 18.43
CA ASP A 23 -13.17 -7.94 19.03
C ASP A 23 -13.55 -7.75 20.50
N ARG A 24 -12.78 -6.94 21.24
CA ARG A 24 -12.99 -6.74 22.69
C ARG A 24 -13.84 -5.53 23.04
N TYR A 25 -13.76 -4.46 22.27
CA TYR A 25 -14.37 -3.17 22.62
C TYR A 25 -15.25 -2.57 21.53
N GLY A 26 -15.36 -3.22 20.36
CA GLY A 26 -16.16 -2.74 19.25
C GLY A 26 -15.58 -1.50 18.54
N ILE A 27 -14.29 -1.19 18.74
CA ILE A 27 -13.66 -0.07 18.04
C ILE A 27 -13.37 -0.49 16.60
N GLU A 28 -14.11 0.08 15.66
CA GLU A 28 -13.93 -0.17 14.25
C GLU A 28 -12.66 0.50 13.73
N THR A 29 -11.98 -0.14 12.77
CA THR A 29 -10.74 0.36 12.17
C THR A 29 -10.58 -0.18 10.75
N VAL A 30 -10.31 0.72 9.81
CA VAL A 30 -9.81 0.35 8.49
C VAL A 30 -8.29 0.51 8.45
N SER A 31 -7.57 -0.62 8.41
CA SER A 31 -6.11 -0.63 8.27
C SER A 31 -5.74 -0.53 6.79
N ILE A 32 -5.38 0.68 6.36
CA ILE A 32 -4.96 0.95 4.98
C ILE A 32 -3.46 0.62 4.83
N ARG A 33 -3.16 -0.44 4.07
CA ARG A 33 -1.80 -0.75 3.60
C ARG A 33 -1.48 0.12 2.39
N ILE A 34 -0.99 1.33 2.65
CA ILE A 34 -0.66 2.33 1.63
C ILE A 34 0.45 1.79 0.72
N GLY A 35 0.23 1.80 -0.59
CA GLY A 35 1.25 1.46 -1.58
C GLY A 35 2.33 2.54 -1.71
N SER A 36 2.13 3.53 -2.57
CA SER A 36 3.07 4.64 -2.79
C SER A 36 2.31 5.92 -3.10
N SER A 37 1.97 6.65 -2.05
CA SER A 37 1.17 7.87 -2.13
C SER A 37 2.04 9.09 -2.40
N PHE A 38 2.16 9.47 -3.67
CA PHE A 38 2.98 10.59 -4.15
C PHE A 38 2.27 11.32 -5.29
N ALA A 39 2.76 12.50 -5.65
CA ALA A 39 2.23 13.27 -6.78
C ALA A 39 2.29 12.49 -8.12
N GLU A 40 3.34 11.66 -8.29
CA GLU A 40 3.54 10.79 -9.45
C GLU A 40 4.40 9.57 -9.04
N PRO A 41 4.32 8.43 -9.76
CA PRO A 41 5.20 7.29 -9.54
C PRO A 41 6.65 7.65 -9.86
N GLN A 42 7.55 7.42 -8.90
CA GLN A 42 8.96 7.80 -9.03
C GLN A 42 9.82 6.73 -9.72
N ASN A 43 9.35 5.49 -9.77
CA ASN A 43 10.10 4.36 -10.32
C ASN A 43 9.15 3.25 -10.82
N ARG A 44 9.73 2.23 -11.46
CA ARG A 44 8.99 1.11 -12.08
C ARG A 44 8.13 0.32 -11.10
N ARG A 45 8.57 0.14 -9.85
CA ARG A 45 7.75 -0.47 -8.79
C ARG A 45 6.48 0.35 -8.53
N MET A 46 6.62 1.68 -8.45
CA MET A 46 5.47 2.56 -8.22
C MET A 46 4.44 2.50 -9.34
N MET A 47 4.78 2.09 -10.56
CA MET A 47 3.76 1.84 -11.59
C MET A 47 2.71 0.82 -11.14
N SER A 48 3.05 -0.12 -10.25
CA SER A 48 2.09 -1.07 -9.69
C SER A 48 1.53 -0.67 -8.32
N THR A 49 2.27 0.14 -7.55
CA THR A 49 1.92 0.47 -6.16
C THR A 49 1.43 1.89 -5.96
N TRP A 50 1.39 2.72 -7.00
CA TRP A 50 1.05 4.13 -6.89
C TRP A 50 -0.39 4.31 -6.40
N LEU A 51 -0.55 5.30 -5.54
CA LEU A 51 -1.82 5.75 -5.01
C LEU A 51 -1.84 7.27 -5.17
N SER A 52 -2.77 7.80 -5.95
CA SER A 52 -2.93 9.24 -6.05
C SER A 52 -3.47 9.83 -4.74
N PHE A 53 -3.27 11.13 -4.53
CA PHE A 53 -3.85 11.80 -3.37
C PHE A 53 -5.39 11.84 -3.41
N ALA A 54 -5.99 11.94 -4.60
CA ALA A 54 -7.44 11.91 -4.77
C ALA A 54 -8.00 10.53 -4.40
N ASP A 55 -7.34 9.46 -4.84
CA ASP A 55 -7.75 8.09 -4.54
C ASP A 55 -7.51 7.71 -3.07
N LEU A 56 -6.44 8.22 -2.44
CA LEU A 56 -6.26 8.09 -0.98
C LEU A 56 -7.39 8.81 -0.23
N THR A 57 -7.76 10.02 -0.67
CA THR A 57 -8.84 10.79 -0.06
C THR A 57 -10.17 10.05 -0.16
N GLN A 58 -10.50 9.52 -1.35
CA GLN A 58 -11.67 8.68 -1.55
C GLN A 58 -11.65 7.47 -0.59
N LEU A 59 -10.53 6.76 -0.49
CA LEU A 59 -10.42 5.60 0.40
C LEU A 59 -10.64 5.97 1.88
N ILE A 60 -10.11 7.11 2.32
CA ILE A 60 -10.33 7.62 3.68
C ILE A 60 -11.81 7.95 3.89
N GLU A 61 -12.44 8.67 2.95
CA GLU A 61 -13.88 8.97 3.02
C GLU A 61 -14.71 7.70 3.12
N ARG A 62 -14.44 6.70 2.27
CA ARG A 62 -15.10 5.39 2.34
C ARG A 62 -14.88 4.70 3.68
N SER A 63 -13.67 4.79 4.23
CA SER A 63 -13.34 4.18 5.53
C SER A 63 -14.08 4.83 6.69
N LEU A 64 -14.44 6.12 6.58
CA LEU A 64 -15.15 6.86 7.62
C LEU A 64 -16.68 6.72 7.54
N TYR A 65 -17.23 6.66 6.33
CA TYR A 65 -18.68 6.71 6.12
C TYR A 65 -19.32 5.35 5.86
N THR A 66 -18.54 4.31 5.55
CA THR A 66 -19.08 2.95 5.44
C THR A 66 -19.47 2.45 6.83
N PRO A 67 -20.71 2.01 7.05
CA PRO A 67 -21.10 1.41 8.33
C PRO A 67 -20.50 0.01 8.50
N ASP A 68 -20.38 -0.43 9.75
CA ASP A 68 -20.02 -1.82 10.12
C ASP A 68 -18.72 -2.32 9.45
N VAL A 69 -17.69 -1.45 9.41
CA VAL A 69 -16.39 -1.80 8.84
C VAL A 69 -15.62 -2.81 9.70
N GLY A 70 -15.95 -2.95 10.98
CA GLY A 70 -15.23 -3.79 11.92
C GLY A 70 -13.73 -3.55 11.88
N HIS A 71 -12.91 -4.62 11.88
CA HIS A 71 -11.51 -4.52 11.45
C HIS A 71 -11.37 -4.94 9.98
N THR A 72 -11.19 -3.97 9.09
CA THR A 72 -10.99 -4.23 7.65
C THR A 72 -9.58 -3.85 7.23
N VAL A 73 -8.88 -4.76 6.56
CA VAL A 73 -7.60 -4.46 5.91
C VAL A 73 -7.84 -4.22 4.42
N VAL A 74 -7.30 -3.11 3.91
CA VAL A 74 -7.41 -2.73 2.50
C VAL A 74 -6.05 -2.25 1.98
N TYR A 75 -5.71 -2.61 0.75
CA TYR A 75 -4.54 -2.08 0.06
C TYR A 75 -4.89 -0.77 -0.62
N GLY A 76 -4.18 0.31 -0.26
CA GLY A 76 -4.33 1.62 -0.87
C GLY A 76 -3.51 1.70 -2.16
N VAL A 77 -4.19 1.55 -3.30
CA VAL A 77 -3.61 1.62 -4.64
C VAL A 77 -4.64 2.21 -5.61
N SER A 78 -4.18 3.02 -6.55
CA SER A 78 -4.98 3.54 -7.66
C SER A 78 -5.30 2.44 -8.69
N ASP A 79 -6.09 2.76 -9.73
CA ASP A 79 -6.46 1.84 -10.82
C ASP A 79 -5.30 1.68 -11.82
N ASN A 80 -4.15 1.26 -11.30
CA ASN A 80 -2.94 1.03 -12.07
C ASN A 80 -3.15 -0.18 -13.00
N LYS A 81 -2.55 -0.16 -14.20
CA LYS A 81 -2.67 -1.29 -15.14
C LYS A 81 -2.22 -2.62 -14.57
N THR A 82 -1.18 -2.59 -13.73
CA THR A 82 -0.68 -3.75 -12.99
C THR A 82 -0.96 -3.54 -11.52
N VAL A 83 -1.73 -4.43 -10.91
CA VAL A 83 -2.02 -4.40 -9.47
C VAL A 83 -1.57 -5.72 -8.85
N TRP A 84 -0.89 -5.66 -7.70
CA TRP A 84 -0.37 -6.84 -7.00
C TRP A 84 -1.30 -7.37 -5.91
N TRP A 85 -2.33 -6.59 -5.57
CA TRP A 85 -3.14 -6.78 -4.38
C TRP A 85 -4.60 -6.96 -4.73
N ASP A 86 -5.27 -7.82 -3.98
CA ASP A 86 -6.71 -8.07 -4.11
C ASP A 86 -7.43 -7.47 -2.89
N ASN A 87 -8.38 -6.57 -3.15
CA ASN A 87 -9.20 -5.90 -2.14
C ASN A 87 -10.58 -6.56 -1.95
N ARG A 88 -10.82 -7.77 -2.46
CA ARG A 88 -12.14 -8.43 -2.39
C ARG A 88 -12.68 -8.60 -0.97
N LEU A 89 -11.83 -8.70 0.05
CA LEU A 89 -12.24 -8.77 1.47
C LEU A 89 -12.61 -7.40 2.06
N ALA A 90 -12.27 -6.31 1.38
CA ALA A 90 -12.62 -4.94 1.73
C ALA A 90 -13.69 -4.35 0.79
N SER A 91 -14.37 -5.19 0.00
CA SER A 91 -15.34 -4.75 -1.03
C SER A 91 -16.48 -3.89 -0.48
N LYS A 92 -16.85 -4.08 0.81
CA LYS A 92 -17.86 -3.26 1.50
C LYS A 92 -17.53 -1.76 1.54
N LEU A 93 -16.25 -1.40 1.44
CA LEU A 93 -15.82 0.01 1.40
C LEU A 93 -16.25 0.70 0.11
N ASP A 94 -16.63 -0.04 -0.95
CA ASP A 94 -16.99 0.52 -2.26
C ASP A 94 -15.92 1.50 -2.78
N TYR A 95 -14.65 1.13 -2.54
CA TYR A 95 -13.51 1.88 -3.00
C TYR A 95 -13.29 1.61 -4.49
N THR A 96 -13.45 2.65 -5.30
CA THR A 96 -13.32 2.58 -6.77
C THR A 96 -12.33 3.66 -7.20
N PRO A 97 -11.02 3.36 -7.20
CA PRO A 97 -10.01 4.34 -7.59
C PRO A 97 -10.26 4.84 -9.02
N LYS A 98 -9.87 6.08 -9.28
CA LYS A 98 -10.14 6.79 -10.54
C LYS A 98 -8.89 7.13 -11.31
N ASP A 99 -7.75 7.28 -10.63
CA ASP A 99 -6.49 7.62 -11.27
C ASP A 99 -5.74 6.35 -11.67
N SER A 100 -4.80 6.48 -12.60
CA SER A 100 -3.94 5.39 -13.04
C SER A 100 -2.51 5.87 -13.24
N SER A 101 -1.55 5.06 -12.82
CA SER A 101 -0.12 5.34 -13.03
C SER A 101 0.27 5.40 -14.51
N GLU A 102 -0.54 4.86 -15.42
CA GLU A 102 -0.20 4.71 -16.84
C GLU A 102 0.11 6.02 -17.56
N VAL A 103 -0.46 7.14 -17.11
CA VAL A 103 -0.15 8.47 -17.67
C VAL A 103 1.32 8.87 -17.47
N PHE A 104 2.02 8.21 -16.54
CA PHE A 104 3.43 8.44 -16.25
C PHE A 104 4.37 7.39 -16.84
N ARG A 105 3.84 6.40 -17.59
CA ARG A 105 4.62 5.25 -18.09
C ARG A 105 5.85 5.67 -18.88
N GLU A 106 5.68 6.55 -19.87
CA GLU A 106 6.78 7.02 -20.72
C GLU A 106 7.90 7.67 -19.89
N LYS A 107 7.53 8.52 -18.94
CA LYS A 107 8.47 9.19 -18.04
C LYS A 107 9.25 8.20 -17.17
N VAL A 108 8.57 7.19 -16.62
CA VAL A 108 9.21 6.17 -15.77
C VAL A 108 10.09 5.22 -16.60
N GLU A 109 9.66 4.85 -17.81
CA GLU A 109 10.42 3.96 -18.69
C GLU A 109 11.66 4.63 -19.28
N ALA A 110 11.68 5.96 -19.42
CA ALA A 110 12.87 6.73 -19.80
C ALA A 110 13.99 6.71 -18.73
N GLN A 111 13.69 6.33 -17.48
CA GLN A 111 14.71 6.22 -16.43
C GLN A 111 15.61 4.99 -16.67
N PRO A 112 16.90 5.03 -16.28
CA PRO A 112 17.78 3.86 -16.34
C PRO A 112 17.17 2.63 -15.67
N LEU A 113 17.47 1.45 -16.22
CA LEU A 113 17.06 0.19 -15.60
C LEU A 113 17.87 -0.05 -14.31
N PRO A 114 17.23 -0.48 -13.21
CA PRO A 114 17.95 -0.98 -12.04
C PRO A 114 18.77 -2.23 -12.39
N ALA A 115 19.72 -2.58 -11.52
CA ALA A 115 20.46 -3.83 -11.65
C ALA A 115 19.50 -5.03 -11.63
N ALA A 116 19.80 -6.08 -12.39
CA ALA A 116 18.92 -7.23 -12.53
C ALA A 116 18.72 -8.01 -11.21
N ASP A 117 19.71 -7.93 -10.31
CA ASP A 117 19.75 -8.54 -8.99
C ASP A 117 19.31 -7.58 -7.87
N ASP A 118 18.83 -6.38 -8.20
CA ASP A 118 18.34 -5.42 -7.22
C ASP A 118 17.14 -6.00 -6.44
N PRO A 119 17.26 -6.24 -5.12
CA PRO A 119 16.15 -6.75 -4.31
C PRO A 119 14.89 -5.88 -4.39
N ALA A 120 15.02 -4.57 -4.66
CA ALA A 120 13.91 -3.66 -4.82
C ALA A 120 13.06 -3.93 -6.07
N MET A 121 13.60 -4.68 -7.05
CA MET A 121 12.89 -5.13 -8.24
C MET A 121 12.22 -6.50 -8.05
N LEU A 122 12.73 -7.31 -7.12
CA LEU A 122 12.24 -8.68 -6.88
C LEU A 122 11.09 -8.73 -5.87
N TYR A 123 11.08 -7.82 -4.89
CA TYR A 123 10.16 -7.87 -3.77
C TYR A 123 9.25 -6.64 -3.70
N GLN A 124 8.01 -6.84 -3.22
CA GLN A 124 7.01 -5.78 -3.13
C GLN A 124 7.42 -4.62 -2.21
N GLY A 125 8.29 -4.86 -1.22
CA GLY A 125 8.81 -3.85 -0.29
C GLY A 125 9.73 -2.82 -0.96
N GLY A 126 10.23 -3.10 -2.17
CA GLY A 126 11.15 -2.21 -2.86
C GLY A 126 12.42 -1.97 -2.04
N ALA A 127 12.86 -0.72 -2.01
CA ALA A 127 14.07 -0.32 -1.29
C ALA A 127 14.07 -0.71 0.20
N PHE A 128 12.90 -0.87 0.84
CA PHE A 128 12.84 -1.26 2.26
C PHE A 128 13.44 -2.63 2.55
N VAL A 129 13.40 -3.55 1.57
CA VAL A 129 14.04 -4.88 1.71
C VAL A 129 15.56 -4.78 1.81
N ALA A 130 16.14 -3.74 1.22
CA ALA A 130 17.56 -3.44 1.27
C ALA A 130 17.90 -2.31 2.25
N SER A 131 16.92 -1.74 2.96
CA SER A 131 17.12 -0.62 3.87
C SER A 131 17.12 -1.10 5.32
N GLY A 132 18.28 -1.09 5.95
CA GLY A 132 18.40 -1.24 7.40
C GLY A 132 19.73 -0.70 7.89
N PRO A 133 19.97 -0.64 9.20
CA PRO A 133 21.20 -1.20 9.71
C PRO A 133 21.07 -2.73 9.62
N PHE A 134 21.80 -3.35 8.70
CA PHE A 134 22.18 -4.75 8.85
C PHE A 134 23.46 -4.69 9.69
N GLY A 135 23.48 -5.31 10.88
CA GLY A 135 24.46 -5.08 11.94
C GLY A 135 25.92 -4.86 11.49
N ASP A 136 26.61 -4.01 12.25
CA ASP A 136 28.00 -3.53 12.10
C ASP A 136 28.88 -4.40 11.19
N GLN A 137 29.28 -3.85 10.04
CA GLN A 137 30.54 -4.25 9.42
C GLN A 137 31.70 -3.60 10.16
#